data_AF-A0A970G3S7-F1
#
_entry.id   AF-A0A970G3S7-F1
#
_cell.length_a   1.000
_cell.length_b   1.000
_cell.length_c   1.000
_cell.angle_alpha   90.00
_cell.angle_beta   90.00
_cell.angle_gamma   90.00
#
_symmetry.space_group_name_H-M   'P 1'
#
loop_
_entity.id
_entity.type
_entity.pdbx_description
1 polymer ?
#
loop_
_entity_poly.entity_id
_entity_poly.type
_entity_poly.pdbx_seq_one_letter_code
_entity_poly.pdbx_strand_id
1 'polypeptide(L)'
;MKKAKTAICTLAAALLIVVAASGCASTGAKKGNAPSDEWFIDEAWPYAEDFAAANNLNIEKSAGTVIRYASGSEADAVFTETDGVRSISVSFALDENGKWSVLPAGGVNLLDPNRYGSS
;
A
#
# COMPACT_ATOMS: atom_id res chain seq x y z
N MET A 1 4.95 -2.04 -66.12
CA MET A 1 6.12 -2.94 -66.04
C MET A 1 6.84 -2.71 -64.70
N LYS A 2 7.90 -3.48 -64.38
CA LYS A 2 8.84 -3.27 -63.25
C LYS A 2 9.44 -1.85 -63.33
N LYS A 3 10.00 -1.17 -62.31
CA LYS A 3 10.53 -1.47 -60.94
C LYS A 3 10.30 -0.17 -60.09
N ALA A 4 10.65 0.06 -58.81
CA ALA A 4 11.39 -0.67 -57.76
C ALA A 4 10.85 -0.27 -56.35
N LYS A 5 11.69 0.27 -55.45
CA LYS A 5 11.39 0.91 -54.14
C LYS A 5 12.49 1.92 -53.81
N THR A 6 12.16 3.04 -53.15
CA THR A 6 13.07 3.75 -52.23
C THR A 6 12.23 4.37 -51.11
N ALA A 7 12.66 4.23 -49.86
CA ALA A 7 12.05 4.92 -48.72
C ALA A 7 12.98 6.03 -48.23
N ILE A 8 12.40 7.16 -47.78
CA ILE A 8 13.13 8.19 -47.04
C ILE A 8 12.26 8.52 -45.82
N CYS A 9 12.78 8.20 -44.62
CA CYS A 9 12.20 8.63 -43.37
C CYS A 9 12.80 9.99 -43.00
N THR A 10 11.97 11.01 -42.77
CA THR A 10 12.41 12.32 -42.27
C THR A 10 11.53 12.71 -41.07
N LEU A 11 12.16 13.25 -40.03
CA LEU A 11 11.59 13.31 -38.68
C LEU A 11 10.51 14.40 -38.47
N ALA A 12 9.48 14.00 -37.74
CA ALA A 12 8.81 14.67 -36.61
C ALA A 12 8.75 16.23 -36.53
N ALA A 13 7.50 16.72 -36.55
CA ALA A 13 6.92 17.69 -35.62
C ALA A 13 5.46 17.25 -35.40
N ALA A 14 4.92 17.09 -34.18
CA ALA A 14 4.43 18.13 -33.27
C ALA A 14 3.39 19.07 -33.95
N LEU A 15 2.18 19.32 -33.41
CA LEU A 15 1.66 19.15 -32.04
C LEU A 15 0.10 19.11 -32.06
N LEU A 16 -0.56 18.51 -31.04
CA LEU A 16 -1.89 18.78 -30.38
C LEU A 16 -3.02 19.59 -31.11
N ILE A 17 -4.35 19.44 -30.91
CA ILE A 17 -5.28 18.81 -29.92
C ILE A 17 -6.55 18.34 -30.73
N VAL A 18 -7.53 17.52 -30.31
CA VAL A 18 -8.72 17.80 -29.44
C VAL A 18 -9.56 16.51 -29.25
N VAL A 19 -9.70 16.05 -27.99
CA VAL A 19 -10.91 15.55 -27.26
C VAL A 19 -11.96 14.58 -27.88
N ALA A 20 -12.44 13.67 -27.01
CA ALA A 20 -13.69 12.89 -27.03
C ALA A 20 -13.85 11.69 -28.00
N ALA A 21 -13.48 10.51 -27.48
CA ALA A 21 -14.40 9.38 -27.46
C ALA A 21 -14.71 9.04 -25.98
N SER A 22 -15.97 9.15 -25.55
CA SER A 22 -16.41 8.93 -24.17
C SER A 22 -16.54 7.44 -23.84
N GLY A 23 -15.41 6.74 -23.89
CA GLY A 23 -15.30 5.40 -23.32
C GLY A 23 -15.30 5.49 -21.79
N CYS A 24 -16.42 5.18 -21.15
CA CYS A 24 -16.43 4.80 -19.73
C CYS A 24 -15.77 3.42 -19.60
N ALA A 25 -14.47 3.38 -19.82
CA ALA A 25 -13.64 2.26 -19.42
C ALA A 25 -13.67 2.24 -17.90
N SER A 26 -14.54 1.41 -17.33
CA SER A 26 -14.33 0.90 -15.99
C SER A 26 -12.99 0.17 -16.01
N THR A 27 -11.92 0.90 -15.66
CA THR A 27 -10.66 0.33 -15.20
C THR A 27 -10.96 -0.36 -13.89
N GLY A 28 -11.59 -1.54 -13.99
CA GLY A 28 -11.62 -2.51 -12.92
C GLY A 28 -10.16 -2.79 -12.61
N ALA A 29 -9.67 -2.16 -11.55
CA ALA A 29 -8.27 -2.24 -11.16
C ALA A 29 -7.92 -3.71 -11.14
N LYS A 30 -6.92 -4.11 -11.95
CA LYS A 30 -6.45 -5.49 -11.94
C LYS A 30 -6.00 -5.73 -10.51
N LYS A 31 -6.79 -6.53 -9.76
CA LYS A 31 -6.61 -6.72 -8.33
C LYS A 31 -5.26 -7.39 -8.13
N GLY A 32 -4.24 -6.56 -7.95
CA GLY A 32 -2.86 -6.99 -7.87
C GLY A 32 -2.77 -7.98 -6.74
N ASN A 33 -2.06 -9.09 -6.95
CA ASN A 33 -1.80 -10.03 -5.88
C ASN A 33 -1.20 -9.23 -4.73
N ALA A 34 -1.94 -9.14 -3.63
CA ALA A 34 -1.48 -8.36 -2.49
C ALA A 34 -0.14 -8.95 -2.01
N PRO A 35 0.82 -8.11 -1.55
CA PRO A 35 2.11 -8.56 -1.08
C PRO A 35 2.00 -9.66 -0.01
N SER A 36 3.08 -10.43 0.20
CA SER A 36 3.16 -11.41 1.28
C SER A 36 2.98 -10.75 2.65
N ASP A 37 2.54 -11.52 3.66
CA ASP A 37 2.44 -11.01 5.03
C ASP A 37 3.81 -10.51 5.53
N GLU A 38 4.89 -11.19 5.15
CA GLU A 38 6.29 -10.79 5.35
C GLU A 38 6.59 -9.38 4.81
N TRP A 39 6.12 -9.01 3.61
CA TRP A 39 6.33 -7.67 3.07
C TRP A 39 5.59 -6.59 3.88
N PHE A 40 4.35 -6.86 4.31
CA PHE A 40 3.62 -5.93 5.17
C PHE A 40 4.31 -5.77 6.54
N ILE A 41 4.87 -6.84 7.10
CA ILE A 41 5.66 -6.81 8.34
C ILE A 41 6.98 -6.04 8.14
N ASP A 42 7.67 -6.24 7.00
CA ASP A 42 8.91 -5.55 6.67
C ASP A 42 8.74 -4.04 6.52
N GLU A 43 7.75 -3.59 5.74
CA GLU A 43 7.47 -2.18 5.51
C GLU A 43 6.89 -1.49 6.75
N ALA A 44 6.14 -2.21 7.59
CA ALA A 44 5.56 -1.67 8.82
C ALA A 44 6.56 -1.55 9.97
N TRP A 45 7.54 -2.47 10.04
CA TRP A 45 8.46 -2.58 11.17
C TRP A 45 9.10 -1.25 11.61
N PRO A 46 9.73 -0.43 10.74
CA PRO A 46 10.36 0.82 11.20
C PRO A 46 9.36 1.79 11.85
N TYR A 47 8.13 1.86 11.34
CA TYR A 47 7.07 2.69 11.93
C TYR A 47 6.59 2.16 13.29
N ALA A 48 6.54 0.84 13.45
CA ALA A 48 6.19 0.19 14.70
C ALA A 48 7.32 0.31 15.75
N GLU A 49 8.58 0.17 15.33
CA GLU A 49 9.78 0.28 16.16
C GLU A 49 9.97 1.71 16.70
N ASP A 50 9.89 2.74 15.84
CA ASP A 50 9.93 4.15 16.26
C ASP A 50 8.79 4.48 17.24
N PHE A 51 7.57 3.99 16.97
CA PHE A 51 6.42 4.22 17.84
C PHE A 51 6.54 3.47 19.18
N ALA A 52 7.07 2.24 19.16
CA ALA A 52 7.30 1.46 20.37
C ALA A 52 8.33 2.12 21.28
N ALA A 53 9.46 2.58 20.71
CA ALA A 53 10.49 3.33 21.42
C ALA A 53 9.94 4.63 22.01
N ALA A 54 9.10 5.37 21.28
CA ALA A 54 8.47 6.60 21.76
C ALA A 54 7.44 6.39 22.90
N ASN A 55 6.93 5.17 23.09
CA ASN A 55 5.89 4.85 24.08
C ASN A 55 6.37 3.85 25.18
N ASN A 56 7.65 3.48 25.21
CA ASN A 56 8.22 2.44 26.08
C ASN A 56 7.47 1.10 25.98
N LEU A 57 7.28 0.61 24.75
CA LEU A 57 6.63 -0.67 24.44
C LEU A 57 7.66 -1.70 23.98
N ASN A 58 7.53 -2.97 24.40
CA ASN A 58 8.44 -4.03 23.98
C ASN A 58 7.79 -4.95 22.93
N ILE A 59 8.07 -4.73 21.65
CA ILE A 59 7.56 -5.53 20.52
C ILE A 59 8.68 -6.33 19.85
N GLU A 60 8.31 -7.41 19.15
CA GLU A 60 9.22 -8.17 18.29
C GLU A 60 8.69 -8.24 16.85
N LYS A 61 9.58 -8.08 15.86
CA LYS A 61 9.20 -8.23 14.44
C LYS A 61 8.67 -9.62 14.11
N SER A 62 9.22 -10.64 14.76
CA SER A 62 8.82 -12.05 14.72
C SER A 62 7.39 -12.31 15.23
N ALA A 63 6.81 -11.39 16.01
CA ALA A 63 5.42 -11.45 16.47
C ALA A 63 4.44 -10.68 15.57
N GLY A 64 4.93 -10.07 14.48
CA GLY A 64 4.10 -9.34 13.51
C GLY A 64 3.04 -10.24 12.87
N THR A 65 1.78 -9.80 12.88
CA THR A 65 0.64 -10.50 12.29
C THR A 65 -0.09 -9.57 11.32
N VAL A 66 -0.53 -10.07 10.16
CA VAL A 66 -1.20 -9.26 9.14
C VAL A 66 -2.69 -9.54 9.10
N ILE A 67 -3.50 -8.49 9.27
CA ILE A 67 -4.96 -8.51 9.16
C ILE A 67 -5.33 -7.94 7.79
N ARG A 68 -6.11 -8.67 6.99
CA ARG A 68 -6.50 -8.29 5.63
C ARG A 68 -8.01 -8.06 5.56
N TYR A 69 -8.42 -6.85 5.18
CA TYR A 69 -9.83 -6.47 5.20
C TYR A 69 -10.59 -6.98 3.97
N ALA A 70 -11.91 -7.15 4.11
CA ALA A 70 -12.76 -7.74 3.08
C ALA A 70 -12.86 -6.91 1.77
N SER A 71 -12.52 -5.62 1.82
CA SER A 71 -12.29 -4.79 0.63
C SER A 71 -11.20 -5.37 -0.28
N GLY A 72 -10.14 -5.92 0.33
CA GLY A 72 -8.92 -6.34 -0.35
C GLY A 72 -8.10 -5.17 -0.90
N SER A 73 -8.34 -3.96 -0.39
CA SER A 73 -7.58 -2.72 -0.65
C SER A 73 -6.98 -2.13 0.63
N GLU A 74 -7.21 -2.75 1.79
CA GLU A 74 -6.71 -2.31 3.09
C GLU A 74 -6.15 -3.53 3.85
N ALA A 75 -5.10 -3.32 4.64
CA ALA A 75 -4.51 -4.31 5.53
C ALA A 75 -3.79 -3.62 6.69
N ASP A 76 -3.71 -4.28 7.84
CA ASP A 76 -2.95 -3.83 9.00
C ASP A 76 -1.83 -4.83 9.31
N ALA A 77 -0.62 -4.34 9.60
CA ALA A 77 0.42 -5.12 10.26
C ALA A 77 0.38 -4.79 11.76
N VAL A 78 0.12 -5.80 12.59
CA VAL A 78 -0.07 -5.67 14.04
C VAL A 78 1.08 -6.34 14.79
N PHE A 79 1.73 -5.58 15.65
CA PHE A 79 2.83 -6.03 16.52
C PHE A 79 2.34 -6.02 17.97
N THR A 80 2.17 -7.20 18.55
CA THR A 80 1.75 -7.36 19.95
C THR A 80 2.95 -7.18 20.88
N GLU A 81 2.73 -6.54 22.03
CA GLU A 81 3.74 -6.41 23.08
C GLU A 81 4.06 -7.79 23.72
N THR A 82 5.30 -8.02 24.14
CA THR A 82 5.74 -9.33 24.66
C THR A 82 5.01 -9.78 25.94
N ASP A 83 4.37 -8.86 26.67
CA ASP A 83 3.49 -9.16 27.81
C ASP A 83 2.04 -9.50 27.40
N GLY A 84 1.68 -9.32 26.14
CA GLY A 84 0.37 -9.61 25.55
C GLY A 84 -0.72 -8.55 25.83
N VAL A 85 -0.42 -7.42 26.47
CA VAL A 85 -1.45 -6.48 26.93
C VAL A 85 -1.83 -5.44 25.87
N ARG A 86 -0.86 -4.96 25.08
CA ARG A 86 -1.05 -3.90 24.08
C ARG A 86 -0.56 -4.35 22.70
N SER A 87 -0.94 -3.62 21.66
CA SER A 87 -0.41 -3.85 20.31
C SER A 87 -0.28 -2.55 19.52
N ILE A 88 0.67 -2.49 18.58
CA ILE A 88 0.77 -1.40 17.60
C ILE A 88 0.24 -1.92 16.27
N SER A 89 -0.78 -1.26 15.71
CA SER A 89 -1.22 -1.49 14.34
C SER A 89 -0.59 -0.46 13.40
N VAL A 90 -0.10 -0.90 12.25
CA VAL A 90 0.36 -0.06 11.14
C VAL A 90 -0.49 -0.36 9.92
N SER A 91 -1.38 0.56 9.57
CA SER A 91 -2.34 0.41 8.47
C SER A 91 -1.75 0.71 7.09
N PHE A 92 -2.21 -0.02 6.09
CA PHE A 92 -1.85 0.11 4.68
C PHE A 92 -3.10 0.27 3.81
N ALA A 93 -2.94 1.00 2.70
CA ALA A 93 -3.93 1.05 1.63
C ALA A 93 -3.31 0.74 0.26
N LEU A 94 -4.15 0.25 -0.64
CA LEU A 94 -3.91 0.04 -2.06
C LEU A 94 -4.42 1.26 -2.85
N ASP A 95 -3.54 1.93 -3.58
CA ASP A 95 -3.89 3.08 -4.41
C ASP A 95 -4.55 2.68 -5.75
N GLU A 96 -5.06 3.69 -6.48
CA GLU A 96 -5.70 3.51 -7.79
C GLU A 96 -4.74 2.94 -8.86
N ASN A 97 -3.43 3.04 -8.66
CA ASN A 97 -2.39 2.50 -9.54
C ASN A 97 -2.08 1.02 -9.25
N GLY A 98 -2.63 0.45 -8.18
CA GLY A 98 -2.34 -0.90 -7.71
C GLY A 98 -1.08 -1.00 -6.83
N LYS A 99 -0.59 0.12 -6.28
CA LYS A 99 0.53 0.16 -5.33
C LYS A 99 0.00 0.13 -3.89
N TRP A 100 0.57 -0.75 -3.06
CA TRP A 100 0.38 -0.73 -1.61
C TRP A 100 1.33 0.27 -0.94
N SER A 101 0.86 0.94 0.11
CA SER A 101 1.67 1.82 0.95
C SER A 101 1.13 1.92 2.37
N VAL A 102 2.05 2.05 3.34
CA VAL A 102 1.74 2.47 4.72
C VAL A 102 0.98 3.80 4.69
N LEU A 103 -0.10 3.91 5.47
CA LEU A 103 -0.85 5.15 5.63
C LEU A 103 -0.03 6.16 6.44
N PRO A 104 -0.08 7.47 6.11
CA PRO A 104 0.64 8.51 6.85
C PRO A 104 0.20 8.57 8.32
N ALA A 105 1.00 9.22 9.17
CA ALA A 105 1.11 9.13 10.65
C ALA A 105 -0.14 9.03 11.57
N GLY A 106 -1.37 9.03 11.05
CA GLY A 106 -2.55 8.47 11.74
C GLY A 106 -2.78 6.97 11.46
N GLY A 107 -2.00 6.35 10.58
CA GLY A 107 -2.04 4.90 10.30
C GLY A 107 -1.31 4.03 11.33
N VAL A 108 -0.45 4.63 12.17
CA VAL A 108 0.22 3.94 13.29
C VAL A 108 -0.58 4.18 14.56
N ASN A 109 -1.14 3.12 15.15
CA ASN A 109 -2.11 3.21 16.23
C ASN A 109 -1.76 2.27 17.39
N LEU A 110 -1.77 2.81 18.63
CA LEU A 110 -1.69 2.00 19.84
C LEU A 110 -3.07 1.41 20.16
N LEU A 111 -3.18 0.09 20.06
CA LEU A 111 -4.30 -0.69 20.56
C LEU A 111 -4.02 -1.06 22.02
N ASP A 112 -4.50 -0.22 22.93
CA ASP A 112 -4.40 -0.43 24.39
C ASP A 112 -5.81 -0.61 24.99
N PRO A 113 -6.16 -1.80 25.50
CA PRO A 113 -7.50 -2.07 26.01
C PRO A 113 -7.85 -1.24 27.26
N ASN A 114 -6.87 -0.75 28.02
CA ASN A 114 -7.13 0.12 29.17
C ASN A 114 -7.43 1.56 28.72
N ARG A 115 -6.78 2.00 27.64
CA ARG A 115 -6.94 3.35 27.05
C ARG A 115 -8.26 3.52 26.29
N TYR A 116 -8.80 2.45 25.71
CA TYR A 116 -10.06 2.47 24.96
C TYR A 116 -11.23 1.74 25.65
N GLY A 117 -10.97 0.86 26.63
CA GLY A 117 -11.96 0.10 27.39
C GLY A 117 -12.42 0.77 28.70
N SER A 118 -12.27 2.09 28.83
CA SER A 118 -12.81 2.84 29.97
C SER A 118 -14.32 3.09 29.80
N SER A 119 -15.14 2.11 30.21
CA SER A 119 -16.61 2.18 30.27
C SER A 119 -17.15 1.94 31.69
#